data_AF-A0A7J8NID2-F1
#
_entry.id   AF-A0A7J8NID2-F1
#
_cell.length_a   1.000
_cell.length_b   1.000
_cell.length_c   1.000
_cell.angle_alpha   90.00
_cell.angle_beta   90.00
_cell.angle_gamma   90.00
#
_symmetry.space_group_name_H-M   'P 1'
#
loop_
_entity.id
_entity.type
_entity.pdbx_description
1 polymer ?
#
loop_
_entity_poly.entity_id
_entity_poly.type
_entity_poly.pdbx_seq_one_letter_code
_entity_poly.pdbx_strand_id
1 'polypeptide(L)'
;DGKWYITYKCSPLVLSQTKAALTLNSFERDKDGGAPFELWYNNGKRCLKYISIHGNGKSVRAKVVDECDSNMGCNSDHDYQPPCPNNIVDAWKVVWKALGVIESDWGEMDIYWSDTN
;
A
#
# COMPACT_ATOMS: atom_id res chain seq x y z
N ASP A 1 1.20 -25.29 11.12
CA ASP A 1 1.37 -24.44 9.92
C ASP A 1 1.46 -25.25 8.65
N GLY A 2 1.00 -24.67 7.53
CA GLY A 2 0.94 -25.33 6.21
C GLY A 2 0.24 -24.51 5.11
N LYS A 3 0.14 -23.19 5.28
CA LYS A 3 -0.50 -22.30 4.31
C LYS A 3 0.57 -21.72 3.38
N TRP A 4 0.37 -21.86 2.08
CA TRP A 4 1.20 -21.23 1.07
C TRP A 4 0.74 -19.79 0.83
N TYR A 5 1.71 -18.87 0.74
CA TYR A 5 1.48 -17.47 0.40
C TYR A 5 2.14 -17.18 -0.95
N ILE A 6 1.47 -16.40 -1.78
CA ILE A 6 1.99 -15.99 -3.07
C ILE A 6 2.89 -14.78 -2.83
N THR A 7 4.06 -14.79 -3.47
CA THR A 7 4.94 -13.64 -3.53
C THR A 7 4.97 -13.07 -4.93
N TYR A 8 5.23 -11.77 -5.03
CA TYR A 8 5.26 -11.02 -6.27
C TYR A 8 6.57 -10.26 -6.38
N LYS A 9 7.14 -10.29 -7.59
CA LYS A 9 8.34 -9.52 -7.96
C LYS A 9 8.00 -8.27 -8.78
N CYS A 10 6.72 -8.03 -9.03
CA CYS A 10 6.25 -6.87 -9.79
C CYS A 10 4.83 -6.48 -9.37
N SER A 11 4.56 -5.18 -9.40
CA SER A 11 3.22 -4.60 -9.32
C SER A 11 2.60 -4.48 -10.72
N PRO A 12 1.26 -4.32 -10.81
CA PRO A 12 0.62 -3.94 -12.06
C PRO A 12 1.21 -2.66 -12.66
N LEU A 13 1.06 -2.48 -13.96
CA LEU A 13 1.57 -1.30 -14.66
C LEU A 13 1.02 -0.01 -14.04
N VAL A 14 1.90 0.97 -13.83
CA VAL A 14 1.48 2.32 -13.41
C VAL A 14 0.90 3.05 -14.63
N LEU A 15 -0.37 3.42 -14.52
CA LEU A 15 -1.13 4.18 -15.50
C LEU A 15 -1.47 5.57 -14.97
N SER A 16 -2.07 6.43 -15.80
CA SER A 16 -2.64 7.71 -15.35
C SER A 16 -3.75 7.55 -14.31
N GLN A 17 -4.38 6.36 -14.27
CA GLN A 17 -5.31 5.92 -13.23
C GLN A 17 -5.06 4.44 -12.94
N THR A 18 -4.16 4.18 -11.99
CA THR A 18 -3.77 2.82 -11.62
C THR A 18 -4.76 2.25 -10.63
N LYS A 19 -5.40 1.12 -10.95
CA LYS A 19 -6.32 0.44 -10.02
C LYS A 19 -5.53 -0.20 -8.87
N ALA A 20 -6.00 -0.02 -7.63
CA ALA A 20 -5.42 -0.62 -6.44
C ALA A 20 -6.52 -0.95 -5.41
N ALA A 21 -6.18 -1.76 -4.41
CA ALA A 21 -6.97 -1.89 -3.20
C ALA A 21 -6.36 -1.02 -2.09
N LEU A 22 -7.17 -0.11 -1.54
CA LEU A 22 -6.82 0.67 -0.36
C LEU A 22 -7.05 -0.19 0.87
N THR A 23 -6.03 -0.37 1.69
CA THR A 23 -6.15 -1.08 2.98
C THR A 23 -5.91 -0.12 4.13
N LEU A 24 -6.38 -0.52 5.31
CA LEU A 24 -6.18 0.27 6.53
C LEU A 24 -4.88 -0.13 7.21
N ASN A 25 -3.91 0.78 7.19
CA ASN A 25 -2.65 0.55 7.87
C ASN A 25 -2.85 0.73 9.39
N SER A 26 -2.59 -0.32 10.16
CA SER A 26 -2.42 -0.27 11.60
C SER A 26 -0.93 -0.22 11.93
N PHE A 27 -0.31 0.96 11.86
CA PHE A 27 1.09 1.13 12.27
C PHE A 27 1.25 0.74 13.74
N GLU A 28 1.89 -0.39 13.99
CA GLU A 28 2.73 -0.54 15.18
C GLU A 28 4.05 0.19 14.87
N ARG A 29 4.42 1.14 15.73
CA ARG A 29 5.72 1.82 15.65
C ARG A 29 6.84 0.76 15.68
N ASP A 30 7.87 0.97 14.87
CA ASP A 30 9.21 0.33 14.97
C ASP A 30 9.47 -0.98 14.19
N LYS A 31 8.83 -1.20 13.04
CA LYS A 31 9.15 -2.36 12.17
C LYS A 31 9.80 -1.90 10.87
N ASP A 32 11.12 -1.76 10.90
CA ASP A 32 11.95 -1.38 9.77
C ASP A 32 12.07 -2.59 8.81
N GLY A 33 11.27 -2.58 7.73
CA GLY A 33 11.21 -3.66 6.73
C GLY A 33 12.40 -3.62 5.78
N GLY A 34 13.06 -4.77 5.63
CA GLY A 34 14.32 -4.93 4.90
C GLY A 34 14.23 -4.87 3.36
N ALA A 35 15.41 -4.65 2.76
CA ALA A 35 15.88 -4.81 1.37
C ALA A 35 15.05 -4.20 0.20
N PRO A 36 15.66 -3.38 -0.70
CA PRO A 36 14.91 -2.52 -1.61
C PRO A 36 14.75 -3.11 -3.03
N PHE A 37 13.61 -3.68 -3.44
CA PHE A 37 13.36 -3.93 -4.88
C PHE A 37 11.90 -3.85 -5.38
N GLU A 38 11.69 -2.85 -6.27
CA GLU A 38 10.93 -2.85 -7.54
C GLU A 38 9.41 -3.14 -7.61
N LEU A 39 8.62 -2.48 -6.75
CA LEU A 39 7.16 -2.38 -6.91
C LEU A 39 6.73 -0.93 -7.20
N TRP A 40 5.46 -0.58 -6.97
CA TRP A 40 5.01 0.81 -7.05
C TRP A 40 5.85 1.77 -6.18
N TYR A 41 6.47 1.32 -5.08
CA TYR A 41 7.42 2.14 -4.31
C TYR A 41 8.67 2.55 -5.10
N ASN A 42 9.08 1.71 -6.07
CA ASN A 42 10.11 1.97 -7.09
C ASN A 42 11.45 2.37 -6.47
N ASN A 43 11.99 1.54 -5.57
CA ASN A 43 13.23 1.79 -4.82
C ASN A 43 13.26 3.19 -4.19
N GLY A 44 12.15 3.59 -3.56
CA GLY A 44 12.02 4.89 -2.93
C GLY A 44 11.94 6.08 -3.88
N LYS A 45 11.87 5.89 -5.21
CA LYS A 45 11.64 7.03 -6.15
C LYS A 45 10.33 7.75 -5.88
N ARG A 46 9.32 7.04 -5.34
CA ARG A 46 8.07 7.64 -4.86
C ARG A 46 8.11 8.04 -3.39
N CYS A 47 9.14 7.67 -2.63
CA CYS A 47 9.26 8.05 -1.23
C CYS A 47 9.25 9.58 -1.09
N LEU A 48 8.47 10.06 -0.13
CA LEU A 48 8.21 11.47 0.14
C LEU A 48 7.57 12.25 -1.02
N LYS A 49 7.13 11.57 -2.10
CA LYS A 49 6.31 12.15 -3.18
C LYS A 49 4.84 11.99 -2.85
N TYR A 50 4.04 12.85 -3.48
CA TYR A 50 2.59 12.78 -3.38
C TYR A 50 2.02 11.91 -4.49
N ILE A 51 0.96 11.19 -4.15
CA ILE A 51 0.07 10.51 -5.08
C ILE A 51 -1.35 11.04 -4.86
N SER A 52 -2.15 11.04 -5.92
CA SER A 52 -3.58 11.31 -5.85
C SER A 52 -4.30 9.99 -5.74
N ILE A 53 -5.08 9.81 -4.68
CA ILE A 53 -5.92 8.63 -4.45
C ILE A 53 -7.36 9.05 -4.67
N HIS A 54 -8.06 8.34 -5.56
CA HIS A 54 -9.48 8.52 -5.85
C HIS A 54 -10.26 7.28 -5.42
N GLY A 55 -11.25 7.47 -4.54
CA GLY A 55 -12.10 6.42 -3.98
C GLY A 55 -13.33 7.04 -3.30
N ASN A 56 -14.43 6.29 -3.21
CA ASN A 56 -15.68 6.78 -2.61
C ASN A 56 -16.18 8.12 -3.19
N GLY A 57 -15.95 8.35 -4.49
CA GLY A 57 -16.30 9.59 -5.20
C GLY A 57 -15.49 10.82 -4.77
N LYS A 58 -14.41 10.66 -3.99
CA LYS A 58 -13.53 11.74 -3.54
C LYS A 58 -12.09 11.48 -3.94
N SER A 59 -11.30 12.55 -3.95
CA SER A 59 -9.85 12.47 -4.15
C SER A 59 -9.11 13.06 -2.95
N VAL A 60 -8.00 12.43 -2.58
CA VAL A 60 -7.08 12.92 -1.55
C VAL A 60 -5.65 12.83 -2.07
N ARG A 61 -4.81 13.80 -1.72
CA ARG A 61 -3.36 13.67 -1.91
C ARG A 61 -2.74 13.05 -0.67
N ALA A 62 -2.02 11.96 -0.84
CA ALA A 62 -1.28 11.30 0.22
C ALA A 62 0.22 11.29 -0.11
N LYS A 63 1.07 11.40 0.91
CA LYS A 63 2.51 11.25 0.75
C LYS A 63 2.88 9.79 0.95
N VAL A 64 3.67 9.24 0.04
CA VAL A 64 4.23 7.89 0.18
C VAL A 64 5.38 7.97 1.18
N VAL A 65 5.33 7.15 2.22
CA VAL A 65 6.30 7.16 3.32
C VAL A 65 6.97 5.81 3.53
N ASP A 66 6.44 4.75 2.96
CA ASP A 66 6.89 3.38 3.22
C ASP A 66 6.57 2.44 2.05
N GLU A 67 7.17 1.26 2.07
CA GLU A 67 6.95 0.14 1.16
C GLU A 67 6.08 -0.94 1.81
N CYS A 68 5.26 -1.62 1.01
CA CYS A 68 4.60 -2.86 1.41
C CYS A 68 5.26 -4.01 0.63
N ASP A 69 6.10 -4.80 1.31
CA ASP A 69 6.92 -5.84 0.65
C ASP A 69 6.04 -7.02 0.19
N SER A 70 5.95 -7.24 -1.13
CA SER A 70 5.22 -8.37 -1.72
C SER A 70 6.08 -9.58 -2.05
N ASN A 71 7.40 -9.48 -1.95
CA ASN A 71 8.35 -10.49 -2.41
C ASN A 71 8.70 -11.48 -1.29
N MET A 72 8.64 -11.05 -0.03
CA MET A 72 8.94 -11.90 1.12
C MET A 72 8.06 -11.59 2.34
N GLY A 73 8.05 -12.55 3.26
CA GLY A 73 7.26 -12.54 4.49
C GLY A 73 7.45 -13.86 5.23
N CYS A 74 6.65 -14.09 6.26
CA CYS A 74 6.66 -15.31 7.08
C CYS A 74 8.05 -15.64 7.66
N ASN A 75 8.85 -14.62 7.94
CA ASN A 75 10.20 -14.74 8.51
C ASN A 75 10.41 -13.73 9.64
N SER A 76 11.52 -13.85 10.38
CA SER A 76 11.82 -13.00 11.55
C SER A 76 11.85 -11.52 11.22
N ASP A 77 12.31 -11.16 10.03
CA ASP A 77 12.50 -9.77 9.63
C ASP A 77 11.17 -9.08 9.29
N HIS A 78 10.10 -9.86 9.15
CA HIS A 78 8.74 -9.40 8.87
C HIS A 78 7.78 -9.74 10.01
N ASP A 79 8.28 -10.06 11.21
CA ASP A 79 7.50 -10.55 12.35
C ASP A 79 6.54 -11.69 12.01
N TYR A 80 6.97 -12.56 11.08
CA TYR A 80 6.18 -13.65 10.53
C TYR A 80 4.86 -13.22 9.87
N GLN A 81 4.70 -11.94 9.55
CA GLN A 81 3.59 -11.43 8.73
C GLN A 81 3.71 -11.96 7.30
N PRO A 82 2.58 -12.26 6.64
CA PRO A 82 2.60 -12.72 5.25
C PRO A 82 3.06 -11.61 4.30
N PRO A 83 3.57 -11.98 3.11
CA PRO A 83 3.92 -11.00 2.08
C PRO A 83 2.70 -10.17 1.68
N CYS A 84 2.93 -8.90 1.36
CA CYS A 84 1.91 -7.98 0.88
C CYS A 84 1.41 -8.36 -0.53
N PRO A 85 0.12 -8.14 -0.86
CA PRO A 85 -0.33 -8.20 -2.25
C PRO A 85 0.29 -7.08 -3.10
N ASN A 86 0.48 -7.33 -4.39
CA ASN A 86 1.23 -6.42 -5.27
C ASN A 86 0.45 -5.21 -5.81
N ASN A 87 -0.83 -5.07 -5.42
CA ASN A 87 -1.76 -4.04 -5.87
C ASN A 87 -2.36 -3.23 -4.70
N ILE A 88 -1.63 -3.15 -3.58
CA ILE A 88 -2.07 -2.46 -2.37
C ILE A 88 -1.56 -1.01 -2.30
N VAL A 89 -2.43 -0.11 -1.87
CA VAL A 89 -2.06 1.16 -1.25
C VAL A 89 -2.46 1.05 0.22
N ASP A 90 -1.49 0.89 1.11
CA ASP A 90 -1.77 0.77 2.53
C ASP A 90 -1.75 2.16 3.18
N ALA A 91 -2.86 2.54 3.81
CA ALA A 91 -3.09 3.94 4.17
C ALA A 91 -3.59 4.14 5.60
N TRP A 92 -3.11 5.20 6.23
CA TRP A 92 -3.56 5.60 7.56
C TRP A 92 -5.03 6.04 7.59
N LYS A 93 -5.62 5.96 8.79
CA LYS A 93 -6.98 6.44 9.12
C LYS A 93 -7.31 7.82 8.55
N VAL A 94 -6.34 8.73 8.49
CA VAL A 94 -6.54 10.09 7.97
C VAL A 94 -6.89 10.11 6.47
N VAL A 95 -6.34 9.19 5.68
CA VAL A 95 -6.62 9.05 4.24
C VAL A 95 -8.06 8.57 4.05
N TRP A 96 -8.46 7.55 4.80
CA TRP A 96 -9.84 7.04 4.81
C TRP A 96 -10.87 8.11 5.20
N LYS A 97 -10.58 8.89 6.24
CA LYS A 97 -11.41 10.04 6.65
C LYS A 97 -11.51 11.10 5.56
N ALA A 98 -10.40 11.42 4.89
CA ALA A 98 -10.39 12.40 3.80
C ALA A 98 -11.19 11.93 2.57
N LEU A 99 -11.17 10.63 2.28
CA LEU A 99 -12.04 10.00 1.28
C LEU A 99 -13.51 9.91 1.72
N GLY A 100 -13.83 10.29 2.96
CA GLY A 100 -15.19 10.33 3.48
C GLY A 100 -15.83 8.95 3.66
N VAL A 101 -15.01 7.90 3.81
CA VAL A 101 -15.50 6.55 4.11
C VAL A 101 -15.85 6.48 5.60
N ILE A 102 -17.04 5.99 5.92
CA ILE A 102 -17.46 5.81 7.31
C ILE A 102 -16.61 4.71 7.97
N GLU A 103 -16.29 4.87 9.26
CA GLU A 103 -15.34 3.98 9.95
C GLU A 103 -15.78 2.50 9.98
N SER A 104 -17.08 2.23 9.91
CA SER A 104 -17.63 0.86 9.82
C SER A 104 -17.28 0.13 8.53
N ASP A 105 -16.96 0.86 7.47
CA ASP A 105 -16.70 0.34 6.14
C ASP A 105 -15.19 0.31 5.83
N TRP A 106 -14.36 0.58 6.85
CA TRP A 106 -12.91 0.52 6.71
C TRP A 106 -12.44 -0.94 6.71
N GLY A 107 -11.45 -1.22 5.87
CA GLY A 107 -10.83 -2.54 5.76
C GLY A 107 -10.14 -2.66 4.41
N GLU A 108 -10.94 -2.76 3.36
CA GLU A 108 -10.48 -2.82 1.97
C GLU A 108 -11.46 -2.08 1.05
N MET A 109 -10.95 -1.25 0.14
CA MET A 109 -11.77 -0.55 -0.85
C MET A 109 -11.03 -0.43 -2.19
N ASP A 110 -11.73 -0.70 -3.28
CA ASP A 110 -11.22 -0.44 -4.64
C ASP A 110 -11.00 1.07 -4.85
N ILE A 111 -9.81 1.43 -5.31
CA ILE A 111 -9.41 2.80 -5.61
C ILE A 111 -8.70 2.91 -6.96
N TYR A 112 -8.52 4.15 -7.40
CA TYR A 112 -7.57 4.51 -8.44
C TYR A 112 -6.54 5.46 -7.86
N TRP A 113 -5.28 5.31 -8.21
CA TRP A 113 -4.23 6.24 -7.83
C TRP A 113 -3.37 6.68 -9.02
N SER A 114 -2.73 7.83 -8.88
CA SER A 114 -1.79 8.35 -9.86
C SER A 114 -0.69 9.18 -9.22
N ASP A 115 0.47 9.25 -9.87
CA ASP A 115 1.53 10.18 -9.50
C ASP A 115 1.02 11.63 -9.66
N THR A 116 1.30 12.50 -8.67
CA THR A 116 1.02 13.93 -8.81
C THR A 116 2.25 14.64 -9.35
N ASN A 117 2.07 15.47 -10.37
CA ASN A 117 3.10 16.40 -10.85
C ASN A 117 3.52 17.41 -9.78
#